data_AF-A0A950ESE2-F1
#
_entry.id   AF-A0A950ESE2-F1
#
_cell.length_a   1.000
_cell.length_b   1.000
_cell.length_c   1.000
_cell.angle_alpha   90.00
_cell.angle_beta   90.00
_cell.angle_gamma   90.00
#
_symmetry.space_group_name_H-M   'P 1'
#
loop_
_entity.id
_entity.type
_entity.pdbx_description
1 polymer ?
#
loop_
_entity_poly.entity_id
_entity_poly.type
_entity_poly.pdbx_seq_one_letter_code
_entity_poly.pdbx_strand_id
1 'polypeptide(L)'
;MKRASFLAALGGCALAPTAVSPLAARAASLPGETALTPLFKGGRPFLTLTPPDGSRALAWLDTDGSGFITRAFAQRAGLALLNGRAALPKFAEPLPPVGGDGMLPIIDPDPKDPILAGIDLQLGSSWFAGRVWTIDYRNEQILWHPDGHSITADAINPVKLHFPTPGYPSVPVVVEGELVEMMLDTAAS
;
A
#
# COMPACT_ATOMS: atom_id res chain seq x y z
N MET A 1 -73.23 2.73 5.90
CA MET A 1 -72.57 1.74 6.79
C MET A 1 -71.21 2.30 7.18
N LYS A 2 -71.03 2.68 8.46
CA LYS A 2 -69.81 3.31 9.00
C LYS A 2 -68.72 2.25 9.17
N ARG A 3 -67.51 2.44 8.62
CA ARG A 3 -66.34 1.61 8.92
C ARG A 3 -65.40 2.37 9.84
N ALA A 4 -65.12 1.76 10.98
CA ALA A 4 -64.28 2.28 12.05
C ALA A 4 -62.80 2.00 11.78
N SER A 5 -61.96 2.93 12.22
CA SER A 5 -60.51 2.90 12.24
C SER A 5 -59.94 1.84 13.19
N PHE A 6 -58.79 1.28 12.86
CA PHE A 6 -57.81 0.76 13.82
C PHE A 6 -56.40 1.14 13.33
N LEU A 7 -55.75 2.08 14.01
CA LEU A 7 -54.31 2.29 13.91
C LEU A 7 -53.64 1.46 15.02
N ALA A 8 -52.81 0.48 14.63
CA ALA A 8 -51.90 -0.20 15.55
C ALA A 8 -50.54 0.47 15.47
N ALA A 9 -50.09 1.08 16.58
CA ALA A 9 -48.75 1.61 16.71
C ALA A 9 -47.79 0.48 17.13
N LEU A 10 -46.91 0.06 16.21
CA LEU A 10 -45.78 -0.82 16.53
C LEU A 10 -44.63 0.03 17.05
N GLY A 11 -44.43 0.02 18.37
CA GLY A 11 -43.25 0.58 19.01
C GLY A 11 -42.04 -0.34 18.80
N GLY A 12 -41.19 0.01 17.84
CA GLY A 12 -39.91 -0.66 17.63
C GLY A 12 -38.85 -0.14 18.60
N CYS A 13 -38.36 -0.99 19.50
CA CYS A 13 -37.12 -0.74 20.23
C CYS A 13 -35.96 -0.72 19.24
N ALA A 14 -35.46 0.48 18.91
CA ALA A 14 -34.21 0.64 18.19
C ALA A 14 -33.05 0.32 19.16
N LEU A 15 -32.54 -0.91 19.09
CA LEU A 15 -31.24 -1.24 19.65
C LEU A 15 -30.20 -0.48 18.81
N ALA A 16 -29.62 0.57 19.38
CA ALA A 16 -28.49 1.24 18.76
C ALA A 16 -27.33 0.24 18.63
N PRO A 17 -26.80 0.00 17.42
CA PRO A 17 -25.61 -0.83 17.28
C PRO A 17 -24.48 -0.10 18.02
N THR A 18 -23.96 -0.73 19.06
CA THR A 18 -22.68 -0.38 19.65
C THR A 18 -21.64 -0.55 18.54
N ALA A 19 -21.23 0.57 17.94
CA ALA A 19 -20.08 0.60 17.06
C ALA A 19 -18.87 0.19 17.91
N VAL A 20 -18.49 -1.08 17.81
CA VAL A 20 -17.21 -1.57 18.31
C VAL A 20 -16.18 -0.85 17.46
N SER A 21 -15.58 0.20 18.02
CA SER A 21 -14.49 0.92 17.39
C SER A 21 -13.39 -0.10 17.13
N PRO A 22 -13.03 -0.42 15.87
CA PRO A 22 -11.95 -1.32 15.59
C PRO A 22 -10.67 -0.50 15.76
N LEU A 23 -10.34 -0.14 17.01
CA LEU A 23 -8.94 0.06 17.34
C LEU A 23 -8.35 -1.35 17.29
N ALA A 24 -8.03 -1.78 16.08
CA ALA A 24 -7.38 -3.04 15.80
C ALA A 24 -6.17 -3.12 16.71
N ALA A 25 -6.14 -4.13 17.58
CA ALA A 25 -4.93 -4.49 18.29
C ALA A 25 -3.88 -4.70 17.21
N ARG A 26 -2.93 -3.76 17.11
CA ARG A 26 -1.83 -3.83 16.18
C ARG A 26 -1.06 -5.08 16.58
N ALA A 27 -1.24 -6.18 15.83
CA ALA A 27 -0.48 -7.40 16.08
C ALA A 27 1.00 -7.00 16.14
N ALA A 28 1.66 -7.33 17.25
CA ALA A 28 3.08 -7.08 17.37
C ALA A 28 3.79 -7.89 16.28
N SER A 29 4.69 -7.25 15.54
CA SER A 29 5.53 -7.92 14.56
C SER A 29 6.28 -9.07 15.23
N LEU A 30 6.33 -10.23 14.58
CA LEU A 30 7.09 -11.37 15.06
C LEU A 30 8.60 -11.03 15.08
N PRO A 31 9.40 -11.71 15.91
CA PRO A 31 10.86 -11.57 15.85
C PRO A 31 11.36 -11.82 14.42
N GLY A 32 12.14 -10.88 13.90
CA GLY A 32 12.64 -10.94 12.52
C GLY A 32 11.80 -10.18 11.52
N GLU A 33 10.62 -9.66 11.87
CA GLU A 33 9.84 -8.79 10.98
C GLU A 33 10.17 -7.31 11.23
N THR A 34 10.10 -6.52 10.16
CA THR A 34 10.25 -5.07 10.23
C THR A 34 8.91 -4.41 9.92
N ALA A 35 8.24 -3.92 10.96
CA ALA A 35 7.02 -3.12 10.81
C ALA A 35 7.36 -1.72 10.29
N LEU A 36 6.69 -1.33 9.20
CA LEU A 36 6.80 0.02 8.67
C LEU A 36 5.68 0.91 9.22
N THR A 37 5.78 2.22 8.98
CA THR A 37 4.74 3.20 9.36
C THR A 37 3.90 3.51 8.13
N PRO A 38 2.82 2.76 7.88
CA PRO A 38 1.97 3.01 6.74
C PRO A 38 1.05 4.20 6.95
N LEU A 39 0.54 4.70 5.84
CA LEU A 39 -0.62 5.57 5.75
C LEU A 39 -1.51 4.98 4.67
N PHE A 40 -2.74 4.57 4.99
CA PHE A 40 -3.71 4.14 3.99
C PHE A 40 -4.64 5.31 3.65
N LYS A 41 -4.78 5.63 2.37
CA LYS A 41 -5.65 6.74 1.90
C LYS A 41 -6.46 6.31 0.69
N GLY A 42 -7.77 6.20 0.87
CA GLY A 42 -8.67 5.74 -0.19
C GLY A 42 -8.30 4.34 -0.69
N GLY A 43 -8.01 3.42 0.23
CA GLY A 43 -7.61 2.05 -0.08
C GLY A 43 -6.14 1.88 -0.49
N ARG A 44 -5.38 2.95 -0.77
CA ARG A 44 -4.00 2.87 -1.25
C ARG A 44 -2.98 2.92 -0.10
N PRO A 45 -1.97 2.04 -0.09
CA PRO A 45 -0.89 2.07 0.89
C PRO A 45 0.20 3.08 0.53
N PHE A 46 0.60 3.86 1.52
CA PHE A 46 1.74 4.76 1.48
C PHE A 46 2.66 4.49 2.67
N LEU A 47 3.93 4.90 2.57
CA LEU A 47 4.82 5.03 3.72
C LEU A 47 5.08 6.50 4.00
N THR A 48 5.11 6.83 5.28
CA THR A 48 5.68 8.10 5.75
C THR A 48 7.13 7.85 6.12
N LEU A 49 8.05 8.51 5.41
CA LEU A 49 9.49 8.33 5.58
C LEU A 49 10.15 9.61 6.08
N THR A 50 11.25 9.46 6.80
CA THR A 50 12.00 10.55 7.43
C THR A 50 13.40 10.62 6.82
N PRO A 51 13.64 11.48 5.80
CA PRO A 51 14.97 11.78 5.28
C PRO A 51 15.94 12.38 6.33
N PRO A 52 17.26 12.46 6.03
CA PRO A 52 18.27 12.99 6.96
C PRO A 52 18.05 14.44 7.43
N ASP A 53 17.31 15.25 6.66
CA ASP A 53 16.97 16.63 7.02
C ASP A 53 15.82 16.72 8.05
N GLY A 54 15.25 15.57 8.45
CA GLY A 54 14.13 15.47 9.39
C GLY A 54 12.78 15.88 8.80
N SER A 55 12.71 16.20 7.51
CA SER A 55 11.45 16.47 6.83
C SER A 55 10.64 15.18 6.65
N ARG A 56 9.42 15.33 6.13
CA ARG A 56 8.56 14.19 5.78
C ARG A 56 8.64 13.92 4.28
N ALA A 57 8.74 12.66 3.91
CA ALA A 57 8.54 12.19 2.54
C ALA A 57 7.35 11.22 2.49
N LEU A 58 6.45 11.43 1.53
CA LEU A 58 5.34 10.51 1.26
C LEU A 58 5.71 9.58 0.10
N ALA A 59 5.85 8.29 0.42
CA ALA A 59 6.17 7.25 -0.55
C ALA A 59 4.92 6.44 -0.90
N TRP A 60 4.53 6.45 -2.17
CA TRP A 60 3.44 5.61 -2.66
C TRP A 60 3.94 4.20 -2.95
N LEU A 61 3.22 3.18 -2.50
CA LEU A 61 3.55 1.78 -2.76
C LEU A 61 2.75 1.27 -3.96
N ASP A 62 3.46 0.92 -5.01
CA ASP A 62 2.87 0.51 -6.28
C ASP A 62 3.58 -0.75 -6.79
N THR A 63 2.97 -1.92 -6.60
CA THR A 63 3.55 -3.19 -7.02
C THR A 63 3.64 -3.36 -8.54
N ASP A 64 2.88 -2.58 -9.31
CA ASP A 64 2.90 -2.59 -10.78
C ASP A 64 3.76 -1.46 -11.38
N GLY A 65 4.02 -0.41 -10.60
CA GLY A 65 4.92 0.69 -10.95
C GLY A 65 6.40 0.28 -10.96
N SER A 66 7.22 0.96 -11.76
CA SER A 66 8.69 0.77 -11.72
C SER A 66 9.37 1.52 -10.57
N GLY A 67 8.66 2.48 -9.97
CA GLY A 67 9.17 3.42 -8.98
C GLY A 67 9.78 4.68 -9.59
N PHE A 68 9.77 5.77 -8.83
CA PHE A 68 10.33 7.07 -9.21
C PHE A 68 10.64 7.92 -7.98
N ILE A 69 11.39 9.00 -8.18
CA ILE A 69 11.56 10.11 -7.24
C ILE A 69 11.09 11.40 -7.94
N THR A 70 10.31 12.25 -7.27
CA THR A 70 9.97 13.55 -7.84
C THR A 70 11.17 14.49 -7.79
N ARG A 71 11.31 15.36 -8.81
CA ARG A 71 12.37 16.39 -8.82
C ARG A 71 12.31 17.29 -7.59
N ALA A 72 11.11 17.67 -7.16
CA ALA A 72 10.91 18.50 -5.98
C ALA A 72 11.48 17.85 -4.71
N PHE A 73 11.24 16.54 -4.51
CA PHE A 73 11.84 15.82 -3.39
C PHE A 73 13.36 15.69 -3.54
N ALA A 74 13.86 15.34 -4.74
CA ALA A 74 15.30 15.22 -4.97
C ALA A 74 16.05 16.52 -4.67
N GLN A 75 15.50 17.66 -5.06
CA GLN A 75 16.06 18.98 -4.76
C GLN A 75 16.00 19.29 -3.26
N ARG A 76 14.85 19.06 -2.63
CA ARG A 76 14.66 19.29 -1.19
C ARG A 76 15.62 18.46 -0.34
N ALA A 77 15.77 17.19 -0.67
CA ALA A 77 16.64 16.25 0.05
C ALA A 77 18.12 16.32 -0.39
N GLY A 78 18.49 17.20 -1.32
CA GLY A 78 19.87 17.37 -1.78
C GLY A 78 20.45 16.12 -2.46
N LEU A 79 19.64 15.36 -3.20
CA LEU A 79 20.08 14.12 -3.83
C LEU A 79 21.01 14.39 -5.03
N ALA A 80 22.08 13.61 -5.12
CA ALA A 80 22.95 13.63 -6.29
C ALA A 80 22.25 13.00 -7.49
N LEU A 81 22.16 13.75 -8.60
CA LEU A 81 21.55 13.29 -9.83
C LEU A 81 22.60 12.73 -10.78
N LEU A 82 22.35 11.54 -11.31
CA LEU A 82 23.17 10.91 -12.35
C LEU A 82 22.26 10.49 -13.49
N ASN A 83 22.43 11.10 -14.67
CA ASN A 83 21.66 10.81 -15.88
C ASN A 83 20.13 10.79 -15.66
N GLY A 84 19.61 11.78 -14.92
CA GLY A 84 18.17 11.88 -14.62
C GLY A 84 17.66 10.86 -13.60
N ARG A 85 18.56 10.23 -12.83
CA ARG A 85 18.22 9.26 -11.78
C ARG A 85 18.88 9.65 -10.47
N ALA A 86 18.37 9.15 -9.35
CA ALA A 86 18.99 9.30 -8.03
C ALA A 86 18.79 8.05 -7.17
N ALA A 87 19.70 7.83 -6.22
CA ALA A 87 19.49 6.86 -5.17
C ALA A 87 18.54 7.43 -4.11
N LEU A 88 17.81 6.56 -3.41
CA LEU A 88 17.09 6.98 -2.21
C LEU A 88 18.08 7.48 -1.14
N PRO A 89 17.74 8.54 -0.39
CA PRO A 89 18.53 8.92 0.77
C PRO A 89 18.43 7.83 1.85
N LYS A 90 19.35 7.89 2.82
CA LYS A 90 19.22 7.06 4.02
C LYS A 90 18.08 7.60 4.89
N PHE A 91 16.93 6.96 4.82
CA PHE A 91 15.80 7.24 5.70
C PHE A 91 16.07 6.76 7.14
N ALA A 92 15.36 7.33 8.11
CA ALA A 92 15.40 6.86 9.51
C ALA A 92 14.74 5.47 9.65
N GLU A 93 13.76 5.19 8.79
CA GLU A 93 13.09 3.89 8.71
C GLU A 93 14.04 2.83 8.11
N PRO A 94 14.03 1.59 8.65
CA PRO A 94 14.88 0.50 8.17
C PRO A 94 14.31 -0.09 6.87
N LEU A 95 14.47 0.63 5.76
CA LEU A 95 14.03 0.17 4.44
C LEU A 95 15.10 -0.70 3.78
N PRO A 96 14.71 -1.73 3.00
CA PRO A 96 15.65 -2.39 2.10
C PRO A 96 16.09 -1.44 0.98
N PRO A 97 17.28 -1.67 0.40
CA PRO A 97 17.72 -0.92 -0.77
C PRO A 97 16.82 -1.22 -1.97
N VAL A 98 16.71 -0.26 -2.90
CA VAL A 98 16.11 -0.49 -4.22
C VAL A 98 16.89 -1.59 -4.95
N GLY A 99 16.21 -2.49 -5.66
CA GLY A 99 16.85 -3.52 -6.48
C GLY A 99 17.60 -2.96 -7.69
N GLY A 100 18.28 -3.84 -8.43
CA GLY A 100 19.05 -3.46 -9.62
C GLY A 100 20.29 -2.62 -9.26
N ASP A 101 20.45 -1.47 -9.89
CA ASP A 101 21.55 -0.53 -9.64
C ASP A 101 21.28 0.44 -8.48
N GLY A 102 20.15 0.28 -7.78
CA GLY A 102 19.78 1.09 -6.62
C GLY A 102 19.29 2.50 -6.93
N MET A 103 19.07 2.84 -8.20
CA MET A 103 18.71 4.18 -8.66
C MET A 103 17.29 4.22 -9.20
N LEU A 104 16.54 5.27 -8.88
CA LEU A 104 15.18 5.52 -9.42
C LEU A 104 15.20 6.70 -10.40
N PRO A 105 14.33 6.69 -11.43
CA PRO A 105 14.17 7.83 -12.31
C PRO A 105 13.65 9.06 -11.56
N ILE A 106 14.16 10.24 -11.94
CA ILE A 106 13.60 11.52 -11.52
C ILE A 106 12.47 11.89 -12.49
N ILE A 107 11.29 12.18 -11.94
CA ILE A 107 10.16 12.67 -12.72
C ILE A 107 9.76 14.10 -12.30
N ASP A 108 9.14 14.80 -13.22
CA ASP A 108 8.45 16.07 -12.99
C ASP A 108 6.94 15.81 -13.16
N PRO A 109 6.20 15.51 -12.07
CA PRO A 109 4.78 15.21 -12.19
C PRO A 109 4.02 16.42 -12.72
N ASP A 110 3.00 16.19 -13.55
CA ASP A 110 2.09 17.26 -13.97
C ASP A 110 1.40 17.82 -12.73
N PRO A 111 1.49 19.13 -12.43
CA PRO A 111 0.82 19.72 -11.27
C PRO A 111 -0.71 19.58 -11.29
N LYS A 112 -1.29 19.24 -12.43
CA LYS A 112 -2.73 18.94 -12.58
C LYS A 112 -3.07 17.48 -12.34
N ASP A 113 -2.08 16.60 -12.20
CA ASP A 113 -2.31 15.19 -11.90
C ASP A 113 -2.70 15.03 -10.42
N PRO A 114 -3.98 14.71 -10.13
CA PRO A 114 -4.43 14.56 -8.76
C PRO A 114 -3.90 13.28 -8.09
N ILE A 115 -3.39 12.31 -8.86
CA ILE A 115 -2.85 11.05 -8.34
C ILE A 115 -1.49 11.29 -7.70
N LEU A 116 -0.63 12.07 -8.36
CA LEU A 116 0.73 12.35 -7.91
C LEU A 116 0.84 13.58 -7.00
N ALA A 117 -0.25 14.30 -6.78
CA ALA A 117 -0.30 15.48 -5.92
C ALA A 117 0.17 15.16 -4.49
N GLY A 118 1.31 15.73 -4.09
CA GLY A 118 1.90 15.57 -2.76
C GLY A 118 2.67 14.26 -2.55
N ILE A 119 2.87 13.46 -3.61
CA ILE A 119 3.75 12.28 -3.57
C ILE A 119 5.19 12.72 -3.80
N ASP A 120 6.11 12.27 -2.95
CA ASP A 120 7.53 12.59 -3.09
C ASP A 120 8.28 11.54 -3.90
N LEU A 121 7.86 10.27 -3.79
CA LEU A 121 8.43 9.14 -4.50
C LEU A 121 7.42 7.98 -4.59
N GLN A 122 7.67 7.05 -5.52
CA GLN A 122 6.97 5.78 -5.61
C GLN A 122 7.96 4.64 -5.43
N LEU A 123 7.64 3.71 -4.54
CA LEU A 123 8.36 2.45 -4.37
C LEU A 123 7.66 1.39 -5.21
N GLY A 124 8.33 1.01 -6.30
CA GLY A 124 7.81 0.14 -7.33
C GLY A 124 8.21 -1.33 -7.18
N SER A 125 7.90 -2.12 -8.19
CA SER A 125 8.36 -3.50 -8.40
C SER A 125 9.86 -3.69 -8.14
N SER A 126 10.71 -2.74 -8.55
CA SER A 126 12.17 -2.77 -8.31
C SER A 126 12.55 -2.77 -6.82
N TRP A 127 11.72 -2.19 -5.96
CA TRP A 127 11.89 -2.19 -4.50
C TRP A 127 11.24 -3.42 -3.85
N PHE A 128 10.11 -3.91 -4.38
CA PHE A 128 9.46 -5.12 -3.89
C PHE A 128 10.20 -6.42 -4.26
N ALA A 129 10.84 -6.47 -5.43
CA ALA A 129 11.39 -7.70 -6.01
C ALA A 129 12.39 -8.44 -5.11
N GLY A 130 12.29 -9.78 -5.10
CA GLY A 130 13.20 -10.66 -4.36
C GLY A 130 13.03 -10.63 -2.84
N ARG A 131 11.93 -10.08 -2.33
CA ARG A 131 11.65 -9.92 -0.89
C ARG A 131 10.24 -10.39 -0.59
N VAL A 132 10.01 -10.69 0.69
CA VAL A 132 8.69 -11.06 1.19
C VAL A 132 8.10 -9.87 1.94
N TRP A 133 6.86 -9.53 1.60
CA TRP A 133 6.12 -8.39 2.11
C TRP A 133 4.72 -8.82 2.53
N THR A 134 4.23 -8.22 3.61
CA THR A 134 2.83 -8.33 4.01
C THR A 134 2.19 -6.96 3.96
N ILE A 135 1.10 -6.85 3.19
CA ILE A 135 0.24 -5.67 3.15
C ILE A 135 -1.14 -6.10 3.66
N ASP A 136 -1.44 -5.75 4.91
CA ASP A 136 -2.72 -6.04 5.53
C ASP A 136 -3.61 -4.81 5.42
N TYR A 137 -4.49 -4.79 4.42
CA TYR A 137 -5.44 -3.71 4.19
C TYR A 137 -6.48 -3.58 5.31
N ARG A 138 -6.82 -4.67 6.01
CA ARG A 138 -7.86 -4.66 7.05
C ARG A 138 -7.35 -4.01 8.32
N ASN A 139 -6.10 -4.32 8.70
CA ASN A 139 -5.46 -3.78 9.88
C ASN A 139 -4.54 -2.59 9.59
N GLU A 140 -4.49 -2.15 8.33
CA GLU A 140 -3.63 -1.07 7.83
C GLU A 140 -2.16 -1.27 8.23
N GLN A 141 -1.62 -2.47 7.99
CA GLN A 141 -0.24 -2.82 8.33
C GLN A 141 0.60 -3.13 7.11
N ILE A 142 1.89 -2.81 7.21
CA ILE A 142 2.90 -3.16 6.23
C ILE A 142 4.11 -3.72 6.96
N LEU A 143 4.47 -4.96 6.62
CA LEU A 143 5.60 -5.68 7.18
C LEU A 143 6.57 -6.07 6.07
N TRP A 144 7.86 -5.89 6.35
CA TRP A 144 8.95 -6.50 5.58
C TRP A 144 9.49 -7.71 6.35
N HIS A 145 9.72 -8.82 5.65
CA HIS A 145 10.33 -10.04 6.19
C HIS A 145 11.76 -10.19 5.62
N PRO A 146 12.80 -9.66 6.31
CA PRO A 146 14.17 -9.60 5.79
C PRO A 146 14.85 -10.95 5.60
N ASP A 147 14.48 -11.96 6.38
CA ASP A 147 14.94 -13.35 6.26
C ASP A 147 14.15 -14.14 5.21
N GLY A 148 13.16 -13.53 4.57
CA GLY A 148 12.34 -14.13 3.54
C GLY A 148 11.38 -15.20 4.05
N HIS A 149 11.13 -15.30 5.36
CA HIS A 149 10.07 -16.20 5.82
C HIS A 149 8.73 -15.72 5.26
N SER A 150 8.01 -16.62 4.61
CA SER A 150 6.61 -16.39 4.32
C SER A 150 5.86 -16.44 5.65
N ILE A 151 4.96 -15.49 5.91
CA ILE A 151 3.99 -15.71 6.97
C ILE A 151 3.17 -16.91 6.53
N THR A 152 3.37 -18.06 7.17
CA THR A 152 2.35 -19.09 7.23
C THR A 152 1.26 -18.56 8.16
N ALA A 153 0.63 -17.45 7.78
CA ALA A 153 -0.65 -17.15 8.38
C ALA A 153 -1.50 -18.38 8.07
N ASP A 154 -2.33 -18.79 9.02
CA ASP A 154 -3.48 -19.67 8.74
C ASP A 154 -4.40 -18.93 7.77
N ALA A 155 -3.93 -18.72 6.54
CA ALA A 155 -4.61 -18.02 5.50
C ALA A 155 -5.84 -18.88 5.23
N ILE A 156 -6.98 -18.40 5.70
CA ILE A 156 -8.24 -19.12 5.60
C ILE A 156 -8.51 -19.47 4.13
N ASN A 157 -8.04 -18.64 3.20
CA ASN A 157 -8.09 -18.86 1.75
C ASN A 157 -6.80 -18.36 1.09
N PRO A 158 -5.73 -19.18 0.99
CA PRO A 158 -4.52 -18.76 0.32
C PRO A 158 -4.77 -18.67 -1.19
N VAL A 159 -4.49 -17.51 -1.76
CA VAL A 159 -4.49 -17.30 -3.21
C VAL A 159 -3.06 -17.40 -3.70
N LYS A 160 -2.80 -18.29 -4.65
CA LYS A 160 -1.49 -18.39 -5.30
C LYS A 160 -1.38 -17.29 -6.34
N LEU A 161 -0.38 -16.44 -6.19
CA LEU A 161 -0.03 -15.44 -7.20
C LEU A 161 0.82 -16.08 -8.30
N HIS A 162 0.57 -15.67 -9.53
CA HIS A 162 1.42 -15.92 -10.69
C HIS A 162 2.33 -14.72 -10.93
N PHE A 163 3.57 -14.97 -11.37
CA PHE A 163 4.53 -13.92 -11.72
C PHE A 163 4.98 -14.11 -13.18
N PRO A 164 4.08 -13.91 -14.17
CA PRO A 164 4.44 -14.00 -15.58
C PRO A 164 5.46 -12.92 -15.95
N THR A 165 6.39 -13.20 -16.87
CA THR A 165 7.32 -12.20 -17.39
C THR A 165 6.54 -11.02 -17.99
N PRO A 166 6.75 -9.77 -17.57
CA PRO A 166 7.97 -9.21 -16.95
C PRO A 166 8.10 -9.30 -15.42
N GLY A 167 7.19 -9.98 -14.72
CA GLY A 167 7.33 -10.36 -13.31
C GLY A 167 6.33 -9.71 -12.36
N TYR A 168 5.23 -9.17 -12.87
CA TYR A 168 4.19 -8.57 -12.03
C TYR A 168 3.31 -9.63 -11.36
N PRO A 169 2.94 -9.46 -10.08
CA PRO A 169 2.05 -10.38 -9.41
C PRO A 169 0.67 -10.34 -10.07
N SER A 170 0.11 -11.51 -10.35
CA SER A 170 -1.20 -11.67 -10.98
C SER A 170 -1.96 -12.84 -10.37
N VAL A 171 -3.28 -12.81 -10.53
CA VAL A 171 -4.19 -13.83 -10.04
C VAL A 171 -5.26 -14.10 -11.10
N PRO A 172 -5.54 -15.38 -11.42
CA PRO A 172 -6.69 -15.72 -12.25
C PRO A 172 -7.98 -15.50 -11.46
N VAL A 173 -8.92 -14.75 -12.04
CA VAL A 173 -10.25 -14.54 -11.47
C VAL A 173 -11.34 -14.81 -12.51
N VAL A 174 -12.56 -15.07 -12.05
CA VAL A 174 -13.72 -15.23 -12.93
C VAL A 174 -14.59 -13.99 -12.85
N VAL A 175 -14.75 -13.29 -13.97
CA VAL A 175 -15.63 -12.12 -14.11
C VAL A 175 -16.71 -12.46 -15.12
N GLU A 176 -17.98 -12.42 -14.70
CA GLU A 176 -19.14 -12.73 -15.56
C GLU A 176 -19.06 -14.11 -16.26
N GLY A 177 -18.37 -15.07 -15.64
CA GLY A 177 -18.19 -16.43 -16.18
C GLY A 177 -16.94 -16.60 -17.06
N GLU A 178 -16.19 -15.54 -17.32
CA GLU A 178 -14.93 -15.58 -18.08
C GLU A 178 -13.72 -15.60 -17.15
N LEU A 179 -12.74 -16.46 -17.46
CA LEU A 179 -11.47 -16.51 -16.75
C LEU A 179 -10.55 -15.41 -17.27
N VAL A 180 -10.18 -14.46 -16.41
CA VAL A 180 -9.28 -13.33 -16.72
C VAL A 180 -8.10 -13.33 -15.76
N GLU A 181 -6.91 -12.96 -16.25
CA GLU A 181 -5.73 -12.75 -15.40
C GLU A 181 -5.73 -11.28 -14.94
N MET A 182 -5.83 -11.05 -13.63
CA MET A 182 -5.78 -9.71 -13.07
C MET A 182 -4.45 -9.46 -12.38
N MET A 183 -3.88 -8.28 -12.60
CA MET A 183 -2.66 -7.84 -11.93
C MET A 183 -2.98 -7.35 -10.53
N LEU A 184 -2.11 -7.68 -9.58
CA LEU A 184 -2.19 -7.13 -8.24
C LEU A 184 -1.44 -5.79 -8.22
N ASP A 185 -2.23 -4.74 -8.34
CA ASP A 185 -1.79 -3.35 -8.30
C ASP A 185 -2.19 -2.74 -6.95
N THR A 186 -1.22 -2.57 -6.03
CA THR A 186 -1.46 -1.93 -4.73
C THR A 186 -1.83 -0.45 -4.84
N ALA A 187 -1.59 0.16 -6.00
CA ALA A 187 -1.85 1.55 -6.31
C ALA A 187 -3.26 1.77 -6.93
N ALA A 188 -3.93 0.72 -7.40
CA ALA A 188 -5.29 0.79 -7.93
C ALA A 188 -6.33 1.12 -6.84
N SER A 189 -7.37 1.90 -7.21
CA SER A 189 -8.48 2.30 -6.32
C SER A 189 -9.81 2.39 -7.05
#